data_AF-A0A417CI14-F1
#
_entry.id   AF-A0A417CI14-F1
#
_cell.length_a   1.000
_cell.length_b   1.000
_cell.length_c   1.000
_cell.angle_alpha   90.00
_cell.angle_beta   90.00
_cell.angle_gamma   90.00
#
_symmetry.space_group_name_H-M   'P 1'
#
loop_
_entity.id
_entity.type
_entity.pdbx_description
1 polymer ?
#
loop_
_entity_poly.entity_id
_entity_poly.type
_entity_poly.pdbx_seq_one_letter_code
_entity_poly.pdbx_strand_id
1 'polypeptide(L)'
;MEGAVKEDGKGEHIWDVYTKEPGKVYSGHTGEAACDHYHRYDFLARYLRELRKAAEEADIRGYFQWSLMDNFEWAKGYSDRFGLVYVDYRNQERIMKDSAFWYKHVIETNGAEL
;
A
#
# COMPACT_ATOMS: atom_id res chain seq x y z
N MET A 1 2.76 6.32 8.93
CA MET A 1 3.26 6.28 7.55
C MET A 1 4.31 5.20 7.53
N GLU A 2 3.81 4.00 7.29
CA GLU A 2 4.56 2.75 7.15
C GLU A 2 5.79 2.90 6.24
N GLY A 3 6.94 2.37 6.67
CA GLY A 3 8.20 2.39 5.91
C GLY A 3 9.10 3.62 6.10
N ALA A 4 8.60 4.73 6.66
CA ALA A 4 9.35 6.00 6.76
C ALA A 4 10.06 6.23 8.12
N VAL A 5 10.22 5.19 8.96
CA VAL A 5 10.76 5.29 10.33
C VAL A 5 12.16 5.92 10.37
N LYS A 6 12.96 5.77 9.31
CA LYS A 6 14.35 6.28 9.24
C LYS A 6 14.54 7.55 8.40
N GLU A 7 13.59 7.91 7.54
CA GLU A 7 13.80 8.99 6.55
C GLU A 7 13.20 10.33 6.96
N ASP A 8 12.10 10.36 7.72
CA ASP A 8 11.36 11.62 8.00
C ASP A 8 11.07 11.88 9.49
N GLY A 9 11.75 11.17 10.40
CA GLY A 9 11.67 11.43 11.86
C GLY A 9 10.29 11.22 12.50
N LYS A 10 9.36 10.56 11.79
CA LYS A 10 8.01 10.26 12.28
C LYS A 10 8.07 8.97 13.09
N GLY A 11 7.79 9.05 14.39
CA GLY A 11 7.81 7.90 15.31
C GLY A 11 6.97 6.71 14.83
N GLU A 12 7.22 5.55 15.46
CA GLU A 12 6.63 4.26 15.11
C GLU A 12 5.09 4.30 15.09
N HIS A 13 4.47 3.74 14.04
CA HIS A 13 3.02 3.51 13.99
C HIS A 13 2.69 2.06 14.40
N ILE A 14 1.40 1.77 14.64
CA ILE A 14 0.93 0.44 15.09
C ILE A 14 1.43 -0.71 14.22
N TRP A 15 1.59 -0.44 12.93
CA TRP A 15 2.09 -1.40 11.97
C TRP A 15 3.60 -1.63 12.06
N ASP A 16 4.39 -0.58 12.36
CA ASP A 16 5.82 -0.72 12.62
C ASP A 16 6.06 -1.54 13.89
N VAL A 17 5.19 -1.39 14.90
CA VAL A 17 5.21 -2.20 16.13
C VAL A 17 4.83 -3.65 15.82
N TYR A 18 3.72 -3.88 15.11
CA TYR A 18 3.25 -5.22 14.76
C TYR A 18 4.27 -6.00 13.91
N THR A 19 4.92 -5.35 12.96
CA THR A 19 5.91 -6.00 12.08
C THR A 19 7.25 -6.29 12.74
N LYS A 20 7.57 -5.62 13.86
CA LYS A 20 8.80 -5.86 14.65
C LYS A 20 8.69 -7.05 15.59
N GLU A 21 7.49 -7.53 15.90
CA GLU A 21 7.30 -8.70 16.76
C GLU A 21 7.75 -10.00 16.04
N PRO A 22 8.72 -10.75 16.58
CA PRO A 22 9.18 -12.00 15.98
C PRO A 22 8.03 -12.98 15.79
N GLY A 23 7.88 -13.47 14.56
CA GLY A 23 6.82 -14.42 14.24
C GLY A 23 5.43 -13.80 14.01
N LYS A 24 5.29 -12.48 13.85
CA LYS A 24 4.04 -11.84 13.40
C LYS A 24 3.97 -11.59 11.88
N VAL A 25 5.11 -11.61 11.19
CA VAL A 25 5.18 -11.45 9.73
C VAL A 25 5.76 -12.70 9.07
N TYR A 26 5.13 -13.12 7.97
CA TYR A 26 5.65 -14.21 7.14
C TYR A 26 7.07 -13.92 6.65
N SER A 27 7.99 -14.86 6.84
CA SER A 27 9.42 -14.75 6.52
C SER A 27 10.18 -13.63 7.25
N GLY A 28 9.64 -13.09 8.35
CA GLY A 28 10.31 -12.08 9.16
C GLY A 28 10.50 -10.73 8.46
N HIS A 29 9.68 -10.43 7.45
CA HIS A 29 9.73 -9.16 6.75
C HIS A 29 9.33 -8.02 7.70
N THR A 30 10.13 -6.95 7.73
CA THR A 30 9.79 -5.73 8.46
C THR A 30 9.07 -4.75 7.53
N GLY A 31 8.35 -3.79 8.11
CA GLY A 31 7.68 -2.71 7.35
C GLY A 31 8.61 -1.87 6.46
N GLU A 32 9.94 -2.03 6.55
CA GLU A 32 10.93 -1.30 5.75
C GLU A 32 11.07 -1.81 4.30
N ALA A 33 10.93 -3.12 4.05
CA ALA A 33 11.23 -3.71 2.73
C ALA A 33 10.02 -4.32 2.03
N ALA A 34 9.08 -4.90 2.77
CA ALA A 34 7.93 -5.58 2.17
C ALA A 34 6.71 -4.68 2.00
N CYS A 35 6.64 -3.59 2.74
CA CYS A 35 5.55 -2.62 2.63
C CYS A 35 6.10 -1.21 2.48
N ASP A 36 6.81 -0.99 1.38
CA ASP A 36 7.20 0.33 0.92
C ASP A 36 5.96 1.15 0.52
N HIS A 37 5.25 1.61 1.55
CA HIS A 37 4.05 2.43 1.44
C HIS A 37 4.40 3.85 1.02
N TYR A 38 5.54 4.38 1.48
CA TYR A 38 6.01 5.72 1.16
C TYR A 38 6.16 5.92 -0.35
N HIS A 39 6.86 5.01 -1.04
CA HIS A 39 6.99 5.13 -2.49
C HIS A 39 5.71 4.73 -3.24
N ARG A 40 4.88 3.82 -2.70
CA ARG A 40 3.61 3.43 -3.33
C ARG A 40 2.56 4.54 -3.33
N TYR A 41 2.48 5.32 -2.26
CA TYR A 41 1.62 6.50 -2.18
C TYR A 41 1.98 7.51 -3.27
N ASP A 42 3.27 7.89 -3.36
CA ASP A 42 3.71 8.90 -4.33
C ASP A 42 3.45 8.44 -5.76
N PHE A 43 3.81 7.18 -6.05
CA PHE A 43 3.56 6.57 -7.35
C PHE A 43 2.07 6.63 -7.73
N LEU A 44 1.19 6.18 -6.83
CA LEU A 44 -0.23 6.11 -7.13
C LEU A 44 -0.86 7.50 -7.23
N ALA A 45 -0.47 8.44 -6.36
CA ALA A 45 -0.94 9.82 -6.42
C ALA A 45 -0.57 10.48 -7.74
N ARG A 46 0.69 10.32 -8.19
CA ARG A 46 1.15 10.84 -9.48
C ARG A 46 0.41 10.20 -10.65
N TYR A 47 0.24 8.87 -10.62
CA TYR A 47 -0.48 8.16 -11.68
C TYR A 47 -1.94 8.62 -11.80
N LEU A 48 -2.66 8.72 -10.68
CA LEU A 48 -4.06 9.14 -10.69
C LEU A 48 -4.24 10.60 -11.15
N ARG A 49 -3.28 11.48 -10.87
CA ARG A 49 -3.29 12.85 -11.42
C ARG A 49 -3.16 12.88 -12.93
N GLU A 50 -2.27 12.06 -13.51
CA GLU A 50 -2.15 11.96 -14.96
C GLU A 50 -3.37 11.26 -15.59
N LEU A 51 -3.93 10.24 -14.92
CA LEU A 51 -5.17 9.60 -15.34
C LEU A 51 -6.33 10.60 -15.42
N ARG A 52 -6.44 11.50 -14.44
CA ARG A 52 -7.44 12.57 -14.43
C ARG A 52 -7.32 13.48 -15.64
N LYS A 53 -6.10 13.88 -16.00
CA LYS A 53 -5.85 14.69 -17.21
C LYS A 53 -6.25 13.93 -18.47
N ALA A 54 -5.85 12.66 -18.59
CA ALA A 54 -6.23 11.83 -19.73
C ALA A 54 -7.75 11.64 -19.86
N ALA A 55 -8.48 11.62 -18.75
CA ALA A 55 -9.93 11.51 -18.73
C ALA A 55 -10.65 12.77 -19.27
N GLU A 56 -9.96 13.90 -19.46
CA GLU A 56 -10.51 15.08 -20.15
C GLU A 56 -10.63 14.85 -21.66
N GLU A 57 -9.84 13.93 -22.20
CA GLU A 57 -9.75 13.65 -23.65
C GLU A 57 -10.24 12.25 -24.03
N ALA A 58 -10.22 11.29 -23.09
CA ALA A 58 -10.62 9.90 -23.32
C ALA A 58 -11.72 9.46 -22.34
N ASP A 59 -12.61 8.57 -22.79
CA ASP A 59 -13.69 8.04 -21.94
C ASP A 59 -13.17 7.00 -20.94
N ILE A 60 -12.62 7.47 -19.82
CA ILE A 60 -12.08 6.63 -18.75
C ILE A 60 -13.13 6.53 -17.63
N ARG A 61 -13.61 5.30 -17.38
CA ARG A 61 -14.70 5.03 -16.43
C ARG A 61 -14.24 4.60 -15.05
N GLY A 62 -12.95 4.25 -14.87
CA GLY A 62 -12.44 3.82 -13.59
C GLY A 62 -10.99 3.35 -13.64
N TYR A 63 -10.46 3.06 -12.46
CA TYR A 63 -9.11 2.57 -12.25
C TYR A 63 -9.13 1.42 -11.23
N PHE A 64 -8.40 0.35 -11.52
CA PHE A 64 -8.26 -0.80 -10.65
C PHE A 64 -6.83 -0.86 -10.11
N GLN A 65 -6.69 -0.68 -8.80
CA GLN A 65 -5.40 -0.78 -8.13
C GLN A 65 -4.90 -2.22 -8.08
N TRP A 66 -3.69 -2.47 -8.59
CA TRP A 66 -2.95 -3.70 -8.31
C TRP A 66 -2.15 -3.57 -7.00
N SER A 67 -2.48 -4.27 -5.94
CA SER A 67 -3.62 -5.18 -5.76
C SER A 67 -4.48 -4.72 -4.58
N LEU A 68 -5.69 -5.27 -4.48
CA LEU A 68 -6.54 -5.00 -3.32
C LEU A 68 -5.88 -5.53 -2.04
N MET A 69 -5.35 -6.75 -2.08
CA MET A 69 -4.68 -7.41 -0.98
C MET A 69 -3.40 -8.10 -1.45
N ASP A 70 -2.46 -8.29 -0.54
CA ASP A 70 -1.23 -9.01 -0.84
C ASP A 70 -1.54 -10.41 -1.39
N ASN A 71 -0.87 -10.75 -2.50
CA ASN A 71 -1.09 -11.97 -3.24
C ASN A 71 0.23 -12.56 -3.73
N PHE A 72 0.12 -13.70 -4.41
CA PHE A 72 1.26 -14.38 -5.05
C PHE A 72 1.68 -13.65 -6.32
N GLU A 73 2.97 -13.35 -6.42
CA GLU A 73 3.61 -12.75 -7.60
C GLU A 73 4.36 -13.82 -8.40
N TRP A 74 4.07 -13.93 -9.70
CA TRP A 74 4.56 -15.03 -10.54
C TRP A 74 6.07 -15.22 -10.53
N ALA A 75 6.83 -14.12 -10.51
CA ALA A 75 8.29 -14.15 -10.54
C ALA A 75 8.95 -14.07 -9.15
N LYS A 76 8.18 -13.74 -8.11
CA LYS A 76 8.70 -13.36 -6.78
C LYS A 76 8.07 -14.15 -5.63
N GLY A 77 7.10 -15.00 -5.94
CA GLY A 77 6.32 -15.72 -4.94
C GLY A 77 5.63 -14.76 -4.00
N TYR A 78 5.87 -14.93 -2.70
CA TYR A 78 5.23 -14.15 -1.63
C TYR A 78 6.15 -13.07 -1.04
N SER A 79 7.28 -12.78 -1.69
CA SER A 79 8.22 -11.78 -1.17
C SER A 79 7.69 -10.37 -1.34
N ASP A 80 7.20 -10.06 -2.55
CA ASP A 80 6.75 -8.74 -2.94
C ASP A 80 5.26 -8.60 -2.63
N ARG A 81 4.88 -7.44 -2.10
CA ARG A 81 3.56 -7.22 -1.50
C ARG A 81 2.97 -5.91 -1.99
N PHE A 82 2.07 -6.00 -2.97
CA PHE A 82 1.47 -4.83 -3.64
C PHE A 82 0.13 -4.39 -3.05
N GLY A 83 -0.44 -5.19 -2.16
CA GLY A 83 -1.78 -4.97 -1.63
C GLY A 83 -1.93 -3.67 -0.85
N LEU A 84 -3.11 -3.05 -0.96
CA LEU A 84 -3.59 -2.08 0.02
C LEU A 84 -3.86 -2.75 1.38
N VAL A 85 -4.17 -4.04 1.36
CA VAL A 85 -4.39 -4.88 2.53
C VAL A 85 -3.26 -5.89 2.66
N TYR A 86 -2.60 -5.91 3.82
CA TYR A 86 -1.65 -6.95 4.16
C TYR A 86 -2.36 -8.28 4.41
N VAL A 87 -1.76 -9.38 3.99
CA VAL A 87 -2.22 -10.75 4.29
C VAL A 87 -1.11 -11.53 4.98
N ASP A 88 -1.35 -11.98 6.22
CA ASP A 88 -0.50 -13.00 6.84
C ASP A 88 -0.83 -14.35 6.20
N TYR A 89 0.09 -14.86 5.38
CA TYR A 89 -0.14 -16.10 4.65
C TYR A 89 -0.28 -17.34 5.53
N ARG A 90 0.16 -17.28 6.80
CA ARG A 90 0.15 -18.43 7.72
C ARG A 90 -1.23 -18.68 8.32
N ASN A 91 -1.90 -17.61 8.75
CA ASN A 91 -3.19 -17.68 9.44
C ASN A 91 -4.32 -16.95 8.67
N GLN A 92 -3.99 -16.34 7.54
CA GLN A 92 -4.91 -15.57 6.70
C GLN A 92 -5.49 -14.33 7.41
N GLU A 93 -4.80 -13.76 8.40
CA GLU A 93 -5.18 -12.48 8.98
C GLU A 93 -5.01 -11.35 7.94
N ARG A 94 -5.91 -10.38 7.95
CA ARG A 94 -5.90 -9.22 7.03
C ARG A 94 -5.79 -7.93 7.82
N ILE A 95 -4.86 -7.08 7.41
CA ILE A 95 -4.58 -5.83 8.10
C ILE A 95 -4.54 -4.71 7.06
N MET A 96 -5.35 -3.67 7.25
CA MET A 96 -5.35 -2.52 6.36
C MET A 96 -4.04 -1.76 6.53
N LYS A 97 -3.32 -1.54 5.42
CA LYS A 97 -2.11 -0.71 5.40
C LYS A 97 -2.48 0.77 5.43
N ASP A 98 -1.52 1.64 5.70
CA ASP A 98 -1.72 3.09 5.65
C ASP A 98 -2.24 3.53 4.26
N SER A 99 -1.81 2.86 3.18
CA SER A 99 -2.33 3.08 1.82
C SER A 99 -3.81 2.81 1.68
N ALA A 100 -4.39 1.86 2.42
CA ALA A 100 -5.83 1.61 2.34
C ALA A 100 -6.62 2.80 2.90
N PHE A 101 -6.15 3.40 4.00
CA PHE A 101 -6.79 4.58 4.58
C PHE A 101 -6.63 5.82 3.72
N TRP A 102 -5.44 6.04 3.15
CA TRP A 102 -5.26 7.11 2.17
C TRP A 102 -6.11 6.89 0.92
N TYR A 103 -6.11 5.69 0.34
CA TYR A 103 -6.87 5.40 -0.88
C TYR A 103 -8.38 5.51 -0.63
N LYS A 104 -8.85 5.18 0.57
CA LYS A 104 -10.23 5.46 1.00
C LYS A 104 -10.54 6.96 0.91
N HIS A 105 -9.67 7.82 1.43
CA HIS A 105 -9.84 9.28 1.37
C HIS A 105 -9.86 9.81 -0.08
N VAL A 106 -9.00 9.27 -0.94
CA VAL A 106 -9.02 9.56 -2.39
C VAL A 106 -10.36 9.19 -3.02
N ILE A 107 -10.91 8.02 -2.67
CA ILE A 107 -12.22 7.58 -3.17
C ILE A 107 -13.34 8.49 -2.64
N GLU A 108 -13.35 8.80 -1.33
CA GLU A 108 -14.37 9.66 -0.69
C GLU A 108 -14.40 11.06 -1.29
N THR A 109 -13.23 11.59 -1.68
CA THR A 109 -13.10 12.90 -2.33
C THR A 109 -13.22 12.83 -3.85
N ASN A 110 -13.47 11.64 -4.42
CA ASN A 110 -13.48 11.38 -5.86
C ASN A 110 -12.22 11.96 -6.57
N GLY A 111 -11.06 11.83 -5.94
CA GLY A 111 -9.78 12.31 -6.45
C GLY A 111 -9.57 13.83 -6.36
N ALA A 112 -10.42 14.58 -5.64
CA ALA A 112 -10.25 16.02 -5.46
C ALA A 112 -9.05 16.37 -4.56
N GLU A 113 -8.72 15.51 -3.59
CA GLU A 113 -7.61 15.71 -2.64
C GLU A 113 -6.40 14.80 -2.94
N LEU A 114 -6.11 14.63 -4.24
CA LEU A 114 -4.94 13.89 -4.73
C LEU A 114 -3.64 14.68 -4.69
#